data_AF-A0A847IY49-F1
#
_entry.id   AF-A0A847IY49-F1
#
_cell.length_a   1.000
_cell.length_b   1.000
_cell.length_c   1.000
_cell.angle_alpha   90.00
_cell.angle_beta   90.00
_cell.angle_gamma   90.00
#
_symmetry.space_group_name_H-M   'P 1'
#
loop_
_entity.id
_entity.type
_entity.pdbx_description
1 polymer ?
#
loop_
_entity_poly.entity_id
_entity_poly.type
_entity_poly.pdbx_seq_one_letter_code
_entity_poly.pdbx_strand_id
1 'polypeptide(L)'
;MNFIENKLTALYRRWSGMEPETITQLPQSGSYRQYFRMTGKDKTFIGAYYDQVAENMAFISFSRHFAKMNLNVPEIFAVDDDSVCYLLEDLGDIVLFDYLQKIR
;
A
#
# COMPACT_ATOMS: atom_id res chain seq x y z
N MET A 1 -5.26 -17.56 -4.32
CA MET A 1 -5.16 -16.30 -3.57
C MET A 1 -5.92 -16.43 -2.27
N ASN A 2 -5.39 -15.87 -1.18
CA ASN A 2 -6.09 -15.81 0.11
C ASN A 2 -7.18 -14.71 0.11
N PHE A 3 -7.96 -14.61 1.19
CA PHE A 3 -9.04 -13.62 1.32
C PHE A 3 -8.55 -12.17 1.12
N ILE A 4 -7.39 -11.82 1.68
CA ILE A 4 -6.83 -10.47 1.63
C ILE A 4 -6.38 -10.14 0.21
N GLU A 5 -5.67 -11.06 -0.44
CA GLU A 5 -5.25 -10.94 -1.84
C GLU A 5 -6.45 -10.73 -2.77
N ASN A 6 -7.56 -11.44 -2.54
CA ASN A 6 -8.78 -11.24 -3.33
C ASN A 6 -9.37 -9.83 -3.14
N LYS A 7 -9.43 -9.31 -1.90
CA LYS A 7 -9.92 -7.93 -1.66
C LYS A 7 -9.00 -6.89 -2.31
N LEU A 8 -7.69 -7.05 -2.22
CA LEU A 8 -6.72 -6.14 -2.82
C LEU A 8 -6.76 -6.18 -4.35
N THR A 9 -6.84 -7.37 -4.95
CA THR A 9 -7.00 -7.55 -6.40
C THR A 9 -8.30 -6.90 -6.90
N ALA A 10 -9.41 -7.08 -6.18
CA ALA A 10 -10.68 -6.42 -6.51
C ALA A 10 -10.57 -4.89 -6.44
N LEU A 11 -9.90 -4.34 -5.41
CA LEU A 11 -9.66 -2.91 -5.27
C LEU A 11 -8.76 -2.36 -6.39
N TYR A 12 -7.69 -3.08 -6.71
CA TYR A 12 -6.77 -2.74 -7.81
C TYR A 12 -7.48 -2.71 -9.15
N ARG A 13 -8.30 -3.74 -9.44
CA ARG A 13 -9.10 -3.80 -10.66
C ARG A 13 -10.11 -2.68 -10.74
N ARG A 14 -10.78 -2.36 -9.63
CA ARG A 14 -11.75 -1.26 -9.57
C ARG A 14 -11.10 0.09 -9.85
N TRP A 15 -9.88 0.30 -9.37
CA TRP A 15 -9.14 1.55 -9.55
C TRP A 15 -8.47 1.67 -10.93
N SER A 16 -7.78 0.62 -11.39
CA SER A 16 -6.98 0.65 -12.63
C SER A 16 -7.72 0.17 -13.88
N GLY A 17 -8.81 -0.58 -13.74
CA GLY A 17 -9.49 -1.30 -14.82
C GLY A 17 -8.78 -2.58 -15.27
N MET A 18 -7.63 -2.93 -14.68
CA MET A 18 -6.80 -4.09 -15.05
C MET A 18 -6.61 -5.04 -13.87
N GLU A 19 -6.27 -6.29 -14.14
CA GLU A 19 -5.79 -7.22 -13.10
C GLU A 19 -4.30 -6.94 -12.82
N PRO A 20 -3.82 -7.11 -11.58
CA PRO A 20 -2.39 -7.11 -11.30
C PRO A 20 -1.76 -8.37 -11.92
N GLU A 21 -0.55 -8.24 -12.48
CA GLU A 21 0.23 -9.36 -13.00
C GLU A 21 0.70 -10.27 -11.86
N THR A 22 1.14 -9.66 -10.75
CA THR A 22 1.50 -10.38 -9.53
C THR A 22 1.02 -9.64 -8.29
N ILE A 23 0.81 -10.41 -7.22
CA ILE A 23 0.62 -9.92 -5.87
C ILE A 23 1.55 -10.71 -4.95
N THR A 24 2.38 -10.02 -4.18
CA THR A 24 3.38 -10.64 -3.30
C THR A 24 3.33 -9.99 -1.94
N GLN A 25 3.10 -10.80 -0.90
CA GLN A 25 3.11 -10.30 0.47
C GLN A 25 4.52 -9.83 0.84
N LEU A 26 4.62 -8.64 1.42
CA LEU A 26 5.86 -8.10 1.95
C LEU A 26 6.08 -8.60 3.39
N PRO A 27 7.33 -8.68 3.85
CA PRO A 27 7.64 -9.01 5.24
C PRO A 27 6.86 -8.12 6.21
N GLN A 28 6.41 -8.70 7.31
CA GLN A 28 5.72 -7.94 8.35
C GLN A 28 6.68 -6.89 8.94
N SER A 29 6.14 -5.68 9.13
CA SER A 29 6.87 -4.56 9.75
C SER A 29 6.40 -4.35 11.20
N GLY A 30 6.66 -3.19 11.79
CA GLY A 30 6.25 -2.88 13.17
C GLY A 30 4.74 -2.73 13.42
N SER A 31 3.89 -3.05 12.43
CA SER A 31 2.43 -2.97 12.52
C SER A 31 1.78 -4.32 12.22
N TYR A 32 0.55 -4.51 12.72
CA TYR A 32 -0.32 -5.62 12.30
C TYR A 32 -0.85 -5.48 10.88
N ARG A 33 -0.70 -4.30 10.27
CA ARG A 33 -1.06 -4.07 8.88
C ARG A 33 -0.20 -4.93 7.96
N GLN A 34 -0.88 -5.65 7.08
CA GLN A 34 -0.24 -6.49 6.08
C GLN A 34 -0.09 -5.69 4.79
N TYR A 35 1.10 -5.75 4.20
CA TYR A 35 1.40 -5.08 2.94
C TYR A 35 1.67 -6.11 1.85
N PHE A 36 1.22 -5.79 0.64
CA PHE A 36 1.39 -6.60 -0.54
C PHE A 36 1.89 -5.71 -1.66
N ARG A 37 2.98 -6.08 -2.32
CA ARG A 37 3.38 -5.45 -3.58
C ARG A 37 2.56 -6.04 -4.71
N MET A 38 1.92 -5.17 -5.48
CA MET A 38 1.10 -5.50 -6.64
C MET A 38 1.79 -4.93 -7.89
N THR A 39 2.14 -5.80 -8.82
CA THR A 39 2.78 -5.40 -10.08
C THR A 39 1.71 -5.23 -11.15
N GLY A 40 1.55 -4.01 -11.64
CA GLY A 40 0.83 -3.74 -12.88
C GLY A 40 1.78 -3.79 -14.08
N LYS A 41 1.24 -3.52 -15.26
CA LYS A 41 1.98 -3.59 -16.54
C LYS A 41 3.28 -2.77 -16.56
N ASP A 42 3.23 -1.54 -16.06
CA ASP A 42 4.35 -0.58 -16.14
C ASP A 42 4.76 -0.02 -14.77
N LYS A 43 4.01 -0.32 -13.70
CA LYS A 43 4.18 0.28 -12.37
C LYS A 43 3.84 -0.72 -11.28
N THR A 44 4.44 -0.54 -10.11
CA THR A 44 4.13 -1.28 -8.89
C THR A 44 3.36 -0.40 -7.90
N PHE A 45 2.61 -1.07 -7.03
CA PHE A 45 1.73 -0.47 -6.03
C PHE A 45 1.80 -1.26 -4.75
N ILE A 46 1.51 -0.62 -3.61
CA ILE A 46 1.39 -1.32 -2.33
C ILE A 46 -0.10 -1.42 -1.96
N GLY A 47 -0.59 -2.65 -1.86
CA GLY A 47 -1.86 -2.95 -1.21
C GLY A 47 -1.67 -3.09 0.30
N ALA A 48 -2.46 -2.36 1.08
CA ALA A 48 -2.48 -2.42 2.53
C ALA A 48 -3.78 -3.05 3.01
N TYR A 49 -3.70 -3.96 3.98
CA TYR A 49 -4.85 -4.54 4.68
C TYR A 49 -4.69 -4.46 6.18
N TYR A 50 -5.74 -3.99 6.85
CA TYR A 50 -5.89 -4.12 8.30
C TYR A 50 -7.38 -4.03 8.68
N ASP A 51 -7.84 -4.89 9.58
CA ASP A 51 -9.22 -4.93 10.04
C ASP A 51 -9.60 -3.78 10.99
N GLN A 52 -8.61 -3.03 11.50
CA GLN A 52 -8.85 -1.86 12.35
C GLN A 52 -9.16 -0.60 11.52
N VAL A 53 -10.44 -0.41 11.19
CA VAL A 53 -10.94 0.73 10.37
C VAL A 53 -10.51 2.09 10.91
N ALA A 54 -10.59 2.31 12.23
CA ALA A 54 -10.23 3.60 12.83
C ALA A 54 -8.76 3.98 12.56
N GLU A 55 -7.85 3.01 12.61
CA GLU A 55 -6.43 3.23 12.33
C GLU A 55 -6.17 3.47 10.84
N ASN A 56 -6.88 2.75 9.95
CA ASN A 56 -6.77 2.99 8.52
C ASN A 56 -7.26 4.39 8.16
N MET A 57 -8.41 4.81 8.70
CA MET A 57 -8.96 6.14 8.45
C MET A 57 -8.05 7.24 8.98
N ALA A 58 -7.43 7.05 10.15
CA ALA A 58 -6.40 7.96 10.66
C ALA A 58 -5.21 8.04 9.69
N PHE A 59 -4.65 6.90 9.29
CA PHE A 59 -3.52 6.85 8.35
C PHE A 59 -3.84 7.52 7.00
N ILE A 60 -4.98 7.20 6.40
CA ILE A 60 -5.43 7.73 5.11
C ILE A 60 -5.65 9.24 5.19
N SER A 61 -6.30 9.72 6.25
CA SER A 61 -6.59 11.15 6.42
C SER A 61 -5.33 11.97 6.62
N PHE A 62 -4.39 11.52 7.47
CA PHE A 62 -3.09 12.17 7.63
C PHE A 62 -2.25 12.12 6.37
N SER A 63 -2.17 10.97 5.68
CA SER A 63 -1.41 10.85 4.43
C SER A 63 -1.93 11.82 3.37
N ARG A 64 -3.25 11.89 3.16
CA ARG A 64 -3.86 12.86 2.24
C ARG A 64 -3.64 14.31 2.65
N HIS A 65 -3.64 14.60 3.95
CA HIS A 65 -3.38 15.94 4.46
C HIS A 65 -1.93 16.37 4.21
N PHE A 66 -0.96 15.50 4.52
CA PHE A 66 0.46 15.77 4.31
C PHE A 66 0.83 15.85 2.82
N ALA A 67 0.19 15.04 1.96
CA ALA A 67 0.35 15.16 0.51
C ALA A 67 -0.09 16.54 0.00
N LYS A 68 -1.20 17.09 0.50
CA LYS A 68 -1.66 18.47 0.16
C LYS A 68 -0.69 19.55 0.63
N MET A 69 0.14 19.25 1.62
CA MET A 69 1.21 20.13 2.11
C MET A 69 2.54 19.92 1.36
N ASN A 70 2.53 19.11 0.29
CA ASN A 70 3.71 18.81 -0.51
C ASN A 70 4.84 18.14 0.30
N LEU A 71 4.47 17.36 1.33
CA LEU A 71 5.39 16.52 2.08
C LEU A 71 5.61 15.19 1.36
N ASN A 72 6.78 14.58 1.57
CA ASN A 72 7.14 13.31 0.94
C ASN A 72 6.46 12.13 1.67
N VAL A 73 5.19 11.91 1.36
CA VAL A 73 4.36 10.79 1.83
C VAL A 73 3.80 10.03 0.64
N PRO A 74 3.58 8.70 0.76
CA PRO A 74 3.05 7.93 -0.35
C PRO A 74 1.64 8.40 -0.73
N GLU A 75 1.37 8.48 -2.03
CA GLU A 75 0.03 8.76 -2.53
C GLU A 75 -0.96 7.64 -2.15
N ILE A 76 -2.21 8.01 -1.85
CA ILE A 76 -3.33 7.08 -1.63
C ILE A 76 -4.19 7.05 -2.89
N PHE A 77 -4.06 6.00 -3.69
CA PHE A 77 -4.77 5.88 -4.97
C PHE A 77 -6.23 5.47 -4.81
N ALA A 78 -6.51 4.52 -3.92
CA ALA A 78 -7.84 3.97 -3.72
C ALA A 78 -8.03 3.44 -2.29
N VAL A 79 -9.27 3.41 -1.83
CA VAL A 79 -9.68 2.82 -0.55
C VAL A 79 -10.91 1.95 -0.84
N ASP A 80 -11.02 0.79 -0.18
CA ASP A 80 -12.21 -0.05 -0.29
C ASP A 80 -13.39 0.52 0.51
N ASP A 81 -14.59 -0.01 0.26
CA ASP A 81 -15.82 0.57 0.81
C ASP A 81 -15.90 0.38 2.33
N ASP A 82 -15.31 -0.71 2.83
CA ASP A 82 -15.21 -1.02 4.26
C ASP A 82 -14.02 -0.32 4.96
N SER A 83 -13.17 0.38 4.21
CA SER A 83 -11.94 1.02 4.69
C SER A 83 -10.96 0.08 5.43
N VAL A 84 -10.95 -1.20 5.07
CA VAL A 84 -10.00 -2.21 5.55
C VAL A 84 -8.85 -2.46 4.57
N CYS A 85 -9.04 -2.06 3.30
CA CYS A 85 -8.04 -2.13 2.25
C CYS A 85 -7.80 -0.76 1.59
N TYR A 86 -6.56 -0.48 1.20
CA TYR A 86 -6.25 0.69 0.38
C TYR A 86 -4.99 0.46 -0.46
N LEU A 87 -4.88 1.22 -1.55
CA LEU A 87 -3.74 1.21 -2.47
C LEU A 87 -2.88 2.45 -2.26
N LEU A 88 -1.58 2.20 -2.20
CA LEU A 88 -0.51 3.16 -1.94
C LEU A 88 0.47 3.20 -3.12
N GLU A 89 1.13 4.34 -3.26
CA GLU A 89 2.39 4.44 -3.98
C GLU A 89 3.44 3.46 -3.43
N ASP A 90 4.14 2.80 -4.35
CA ASP A 90 5.29 1.97 -4.04
C ASP A 90 6.57 2.80 -4.12
N LEU A 91 7.20 3.04 -2.97
CA LEU A 91 8.43 3.82 -2.85
C LEU A 91 9.70 2.96 -3.09
N GLY A 92 9.52 1.70 -3.49
CA GLY A 92 10.60 0.76 -3.78
C GLY A 92 11.13 0.02 -2.55
N ASP A 93 12.33 -0.52 -2.68
CA ASP A 93 12.89 -1.49 -1.72
C ASP A 93 13.95 -0.93 -0.77
N ILE A 94 14.39 0.31 -1.02
CA ILE A 94 15.50 0.89 -0.24
C ILE A 94 14.93 1.48 1.04
N VAL A 95 15.10 0.76 2.14
CA VAL A 95 14.87 1.32 3.48
C VAL A 95 16.12 2.06 3.97
N LEU A 96 15.91 3.05 4.84
CA LEU A 96 16.99 3.90 5.37
C LEU A 96 18.11 3.07 6.02
N PHE A 97 17.76 2.01 6.75
CA PHE A 97 18.74 1.16 7.42
C PHE A 97 19.70 0.48 6.43
N ASP A 98 19.17 -0.14 5.38
CA ASP A 98 19.96 -0.81 4.34
C ASP A 98 20.85 0.18 3.59
N TYR A 99 20.33 1.38 3.32
CA TYR A 99 21.12 2.45 2.72
C TYR A 99 22.31 2.83 3.59
N LEU A 100 22.09 3.03 4.91
CA LEU A 100 23.13 3.36 5.86
C LEU A 100 24.18 2.26 6.02
N GLN A 101 23.81 0.98 5.85
CA GLN A 101 24.77 -0.12 5.91
C GLN A 101 25.68 -0.19 4.68
N LYS A 102 25.20 0.20 3.49
CA LYS A 102 25.99 0.16 2.24
C LYS A 102 27.04 1.26 2.15
N ILE A 103 26.84 2.37 2.86
CA ILE A 103 27.74 3.54 2.86
C ILE A 103 28.78 3.51 3.98
N ARG A 104 28.71 2.51 4.87
CA ARG A 104 29.73 2.25 5.90
C ARG A 104 30.83 1.36 5.34
#